data_AF-A0A8T1MLR6-F1
#
_entry.id   AF-A0A8T1MLR6-F1
#
_cell.length_a   1.000
_cell.length_b   1.000
_cell.length_c   1.000
_cell.angle_alpha   90.00
_cell.angle_beta   90.00
_cell.angle_gamma   90.00
#
_symmetry.space_group_name_H-M   'P 1'
#
loop_
_entity.id
_entity.type
_entity.pdbx_description
1 polymer ?
#
loop_
_entity_poly.entity_id
_entity_poly.type
_entity_poly.pdbx_seq_one_letter_code
_entity_poly.pdbx_strand_id
1 'polypeptide(L)'
;MVRIHKQSSKTADSWSLFTLGFRTPEGGKTIDIKFVDRMHRQFEFTVDSFQIVLDSLLTFHETSRQPLTENFYPTVVAESVSGSFTEAVGHLRNRLIVTARPEEIRGGGLLKYCKLLVDGYRPPEDTDVLSMERYMCSRFFIDFPDIISQHHRLAYYLANHFEDNDALKSTYLQ
;
A
#
# COMPACT_ATOMS: atom_id res chain seq x y z
N MET A 1 -13.45 -11.78 9.45
CA MET A 1 -12.63 -13.01 9.29
C MET A 1 -11.28 -12.73 9.94
N VAL A 2 -10.88 -13.48 10.97
CA VAL A 2 -9.58 -13.30 11.62
C VAL A 2 -8.55 -14.16 10.89
N ARG A 3 -7.55 -13.54 10.25
CA ARG A 3 -6.43 -14.25 9.59
C ARG A 3 -5.18 -14.08 10.43
N ILE A 4 -4.82 -15.10 11.21
CA ILE A 4 -3.60 -15.08 12.02
C ILE A 4 -2.47 -15.67 11.18
N HIS A 5 -1.52 -14.83 10.76
CA HIS A 5 -0.27 -15.28 10.17
C HIS A 5 0.76 -15.47 11.27
N LYS A 6 1.31 -16.67 11.45
CA LYS A 6 2.37 -16.96 12.42
C LYS A 6 3.43 -17.82 11.73
N GLN A 7 4.65 -17.30 11.56
CA GLN A 7 5.77 -18.05 10.98
C GLN A 7 6.83 -18.43 12.02
N SER A 8 7.57 -19.50 11.70
CA SER A 8 8.34 -20.36 12.62
C SER A 8 9.86 -20.12 12.61
N SER A 9 10.38 -19.08 11.96
CA SER A 9 11.84 -18.86 11.86
C SER A 9 12.29 -17.47 12.30
N LYS A 10 13.49 -17.38 12.88
CA LYS A 10 14.10 -16.13 13.38
C LYS A 10 14.54 -15.16 12.27
N THR A 11 14.67 -15.63 11.02
CA THR A 11 15.10 -14.83 9.85
C THR A 11 13.94 -14.47 8.91
N ALA A 12 12.72 -14.93 9.20
CA ALA A 12 11.54 -14.64 8.38
C ALA A 12 10.75 -13.44 8.93
N ASP A 13 9.85 -12.93 8.09
CA ASP A 13 8.83 -11.96 8.47
C ASP A 13 8.01 -12.48 9.68
N SER A 14 7.77 -11.59 10.65
CA SER A 14 7.07 -11.83 11.90
C SER A 14 6.08 -10.69 12.14
N TRP A 15 4.82 -10.89 11.76
CA TRP A 15 3.76 -9.90 11.89
C TRP A 15 2.38 -10.56 11.91
N SER A 16 1.39 -9.85 12.44
CA SER A 16 -0.02 -10.24 12.41
C SER A 16 -0.88 -9.08 11.90
N LEU A 17 -2.02 -9.40 11.27
CA LEU A 17 -2.94 -8.41 10.69
C LEU A 17 -4.39 -8.81 10.98
N PHE A 18 -5.13 -7.85 11.51
CA PHE A 18 -6.57 -7.96 11.77
C PHE A 18 -7.28 -6.91 10.93
N THR A 19 -8.18 -7.35 10.06
CA THR A 19 -9.05 -6.43 9.30
C THR A 19 -10.41 -6.37 9.98
N LEU A 20 -10.81 -5.17 10.38
CA LEU A 20 -12.11 -4.86 10.97
C LEU A 20 -12.99 -4.12 9.95
N GLY A 21 -14.29 -4.36 10.04
CA GLY A 21 -15.30 -3.78 9.13
C GLY A 21 -15.70 -4.72 7.99
N PHE A 22 -16.70 -4.29 7.24
CA PHE A 22 -17.18 -4.96 6.04
C PHE A 22 -17.60 -3.88 5.02
N ARG A 23 -17.36 -4.15 3.74
CA ARG A 23 -17.89 -3.29 2.66
C ARG A 23 -19.32 -3.70 2.36
N THR A 24 -20.21 -2.73 2.19
CA THR A 24 -21.51 -2.93 1.54
C THR A 24 -21.48 -2.29 0.15
N PRO A 25 -22.45 -2.61 -0.73
CA PRO A 25 -22.63 -1.90 -2.00
C PRO A 25 -22.89 -0.39 -1.84
N GLU A 26 -23.26 0.07 -0.65
CA GLU A 26 -23.55 1.49 -0.35
C GLU A 26 -22.31 2.21 0.24
N GLY A 27 -21.17 1.51 0.29
CA GLY A 27 -19.94 1.98 0.90
C GLY A 27 -19.55 1.21 2.15
N GLY A 28 -18.35 1.50 2.66
CA GLY A 28 -17.84 0.86 3.85
C GLY A 28 -16.33 1.04 3.95
N LYS A 29 -15.85 1.26 5.17
CA LYS A 29 -14.42 1.38 5.46
C LYS A 29 -13.95 0.14 6.19
N THR A 30 -12.73 -0.26 5.86
CA THR A 30 -12.02 -1.31 6.59
C THR A 30 -10.89 -0.67 7.36
N ILE A 31 -10.61 -1.20 8.55
CA ILE A 31 -9.48 -0.80 9.38
C ILE A 31 -8.57 -2.02 9.50
N ASP A 32 -7.36 -1.86 9.00
CA ASP A 32 -6.30 -2.87 9.10
C ASP A 32 -5.42 -2.56 10.31
N ILE A 33 -5.48 -3.41 11.33
CA ILE A 33 -4.65 -3.34 12.54
C ILE A 33 -3.51 -4.33 12.40
N LYS A 34 -2.30 -3.81 12.22
CA LYS A 34 -1.10 -4.61 11.94
C LYS A 34 -0.12 -4.52 13.10
N PHE A 35 0.30 -5.67 13.63
CA PHE A 35 1.35 -5.76 14.64
C PHE A 35 2.60 -6.33 13.98
N VAL A 36 3.67 -5.54 13.93
CA VAL A 36 4.91 -5.90 13.22
C VAL A 36 6.05 -6.07 14.23
N ASP A 37 6.64 -7.26 14.28
CA ASP A 37 7.93 -7.53 14.96
C ASP A 37 9.07 -7.43 13.94
N ARG A 38 8.96 -8.13 12.81
CA ARG A 38 9.91 -8.05 11.68
C ARG A 38 9.17 -8.09 10.34
N MET A 39 9.56 -7.22 9.41
CA MET A 39 9.02 -7.21 8.05
C MET A 39 10.07 -6.68 7.06
N HIS A 40 10.49 -7.51 6.12
CA HIS A 40 11.48 -7.16 5.10
C HIS A 40 10.89 -6.26 4.00
N ARG A 41 9.59 -6.42 3.74
CA ARG A 41 8.85 -5.74 2.66
C ARG A 41 7.76 -4.86 3.24
N GLN A 42 8.13 -3.64 3.58
CA GLN A 42 7.21 -2.68 4.21
C GLN A 42 6.48 -1.78 3.21
N PHE A 43 6.94 -1.75 1.95
CA PHE A 43 6.37 -0.93 0.87
C PHE A 43 6.58 -1.63 -0.48
N GLU A 44 5.85 -1.17 -1.50
CA GLU A 44 5.97 -1.67 -2.89
C GLU A 44 6.49 -0.57 -3.81
N PHE A 45 5.94 0.64 -3.69
CA PHE A 45 6.38 1.83 -4.39
C PHE A 45 6.70 2.94 -3.38
N THR A 46 7.63 3.84 -3.69
CA THR A 46 8.04 4.89 -2.75
C THR A 46 6.86 5.77 -2.32
N VAL A 47 5.86 5.94 -3.19
CA VAL A 47 4.65 6.74 -2.93
C VAL A 47 3.73 6.14 -1.87
N ASP A 48 3.90 4.87 -1.52
CA ASP A 48 3.16 4.18 -0.45
C ASP A 48 4.02 3.84 0.79
N SER A 49 5.23 4.39 0.86
CA SER A 49 6.22 4.06 1.89
C SER A 49 6.15 4.93 3.15
N PHE A 50 5.15 5.79 3.29
CA PHE A 50 5.07 6.73 4.40
C PHE A 50 4.45 6.09 5.65
N GLN A 51 5.08 6.32 6.81
CA GLN A 51 4.56 5.96 8.13
C GLN A 51 4.56 7.20 9.03
N ILE A 52 3.47 7.43 9.75
CA ILE A 52 3.32 8.58 10.65
C ILE A 52 3.31 8.04 12.09
N VAL A 53 4.23 8.52 12.92
CA VAL A 53 4.34 8.14 14.33
C VAL A 53 3.29 8.89 15.13
N LEU A 54 2.34 8.18 15.72
CA LEU A 54 1.17 8.78 16.36
C LEU A 54 1.35 9.06 17.86
N ASP A 55 2.43 8.59 18.49
CA ASP A 55 2.66 8.65 19.94
C ASP A 55 2.50 10.07 20.52
N SER A 56 3.09 11.08 19.88
CA SER A 56 2.98 12.48 20.30
C SER A 56 1.54 12.99 20.22
N LEU A 57 0.80 12.56 19.20
CA LEU A 57 -0.61 12.96 19.00
C LEU A 57 -1.51 12.29 20.03
N LEU A 58 -1.30 11.00 20.31
CA LEU A 58 -2.03 10.25 21.33
C LEU A 58 -1.77 10.84 22.72
N THR A 59 -0.51 11.09 23.07
CA THR A 59 -0.12 11.72 24.35
C THR A 59 -0.75 13.09 24.51
N PHE A 60 -0.80 13.90 23.45
CA PHE A 60 -1.47 15.20 23.47
C PHE A 60 -2.97 15.05 23.76
N HIS A 61 -3.66 14.09 23.16
CA HIS A 61 -5.08 13.85 23.43
C HIS A 61 -5.37 13.33 24.85
N GLU A 62 -4.45 12.58 25.45
CA GLU A 62 -4.58 12.08 26.83
C GLU A 62 -4.33 13.17 27.88
N THR A 63 -3.43 14.12 27.59
CA THR A 63 -2.94 15.10 28.58
C THR A 63 -3.51 16.51 28.40
N SER A 64 -3.79 16.92 27.17
CA SER A 64 -4.32 18.25 26.87
C SER A 64 -5.80 18.34 27.17
N ARG A 65 -6.18 19.38 27.92
CA ARG A 65 -7.59 19.76 28.12
C ARG A 65 -8.11 20.70 27.04
N GLN A 66 -7.24 21.18 26.16
CA GLN A 66 -7.57 22.09 25.07
C GLN A 66 -7.56 21.35 23.72
N PRO A 67 -8.46 21.71 22.80
CA PRO A 67 -8.48 21.14 21.46
C PRO A 67 -7.23 21.54 20.67
N LEU A 68 -6.91 20.74 19.65
CA LEU A 68 -5.90 21.09 18.66
C LEU A 68 -6.32 22.36 17.90
N THR A 69 -5.38 23.29 17.73
CA THR A 69 -5.55 24.50 16.92
C THR A 69 -4.30 24.76 16.08
N GLU A 70 -4.36 25.67 15.10
CA GLU A 70 -3.22 26.05 14.26
C GLU A 70 -2.03 26.61 15.06
N ASN A 71 -2.23 27.09 16.29
CA ASN A 71 -1.14 27.58 17.14
C ASN A 71 -0.90 26.70 18.37
N PHE A 72 -1.59 25.56 18.46
CA PHE A 72 -1.52 24.64 19.59
C PHE A 72 -1.70 23.20 19.13
N TYR A 73 -0.57 22.57 18.79
CA TYR A 73 -0.51 21.19 18.29
C TYR A 73 0.80 20.51 18.72
N PRO A 74 0.82 19.16 18.86
CA PRO A 74 2.05 18.44 19.09
C PRO A 74 2.89 18.35 17.82
N THR A 75 4.21 18.24 17.97
CA THR A 75 5.08 17.87 16.85
C THR A 75 4.89 16.39 16.51
N VAL A 76 4.58 16.10 15.25
CA VAL A 76 4.39 14.75 14.71
C VAL A 76 5.53 14.41 13.77
N VAL A 77 6.04 13.18 13.86
CA VAL A 77 7.11 12.68 13.00
C VAL A 77 6.51 11.77 11.92
N ALA A 78 6.93 11.97 10.68
CA ALA A 78 6.65 11.07 9.58
C ALA A 78 7.97 10.56 8.99
N GLU A 79 8.01 9.29 8.65
CA GLU A 79 9.15 8.62 8.05
C GLU A 79 8.77 7.93 6.75
N SER A 80 9.77 7.65 5.92
CA SER A 80 9.61 6.84 4.72
C SER A 80 10.45 5.59 4.87
N VAL A 81 9.81 4.42 4.80
CA VAL A 81 10.49 3.13 4.85
C VAL A 81 11.18 2.77 3.52
N SER A 82 11.13 3.67 2.53
CA SER A 82 11.88 3.53 1.27
C SER A 82 13.35 3.97 1.38
N GLY A 83 13.73 4.60 2.49
CA GLY A 83 15.11 5.01 2.79
C GLY A 83 15.32 6.52 2.82
N SER A 84 14.62 7.28 1.97
CA SER A 84 14.71 8.75 1.93
C SER A 84 13.32 9.40 1.92
N PHE A 85 12.97 10.10 2.99
CA PHE A 85 11.71 10.82 3.09
C PHE A 85 11.57 11.91 2.02
N THR A 86 12.63 12.69 1.81
CA THR A 86 12.63 13.79 0.83
C THR A 86 12.43 13.28 -0.60
N GLU A 87 13.08 12.17 -0.97
CA GLU A 87 12.90 11.56 -2.29
C GLU A 87 11.48 11.01 -2.45
N ALA A 88 10.98 10.26 -1.46
CA ALA A 88 9.62 9.73 -1.51
C ALA A 88 8.57 10.85 -1.66
N VAL A 89 8.73 11.97 -0.94
CA VAL A 89 7.88 13.16 -1.10
C VAL A 89 8.02 13.76 -2.50
N GLY A 90 9.24 13.81 -3.05
CA GLY A 90 9.49 14.20 -4.43
C GLY A 90 8.74 13.33 -5.43
N HIS A 91 8.78 12.01 -5.27
CA HIS A 91 8.05 11.05 -6.11
C HIS A 91 6.53 11.24 -5.97
N LEU A 92 6.02 11.43 -4.75
CA LEU A 92 4.60 11.68 -4.51
C LEU A 92 4.12 12.96 -5.19
N ARG A 93 4.86 14.06 -5.05
CA ARG A 93 4.50 15.36 -5.65
C ARG A 93 4.54 15.34 -7.18
N ASN A 94 5.50 14.63 -7.75
CA ASN A 94 5.69 14.54 -9.19
C ASN A 94 4.94 13.35 -9.83
N ARG A 95 4.15 12.60 -9.05
CA ARG A 95 3.42 11.41 -9.48
C ARG A 95 4.31 10.36 -10.16
N LEU A 96 5.43 10.02 -9.52
CA LEU A 96 6.38 9.04 -10.04
C LEU A 96 6.17 7.65 -9.44
N ILE A 97 6.20 6.62 -10.29
CA ILE A 97 6.17 5.21 -9.90
C ILE A 97 7.61 4.74 -9.75
N VAL A 98 8.11 4.75 -8.52
CA VAL A 98 9.47 4.29 -8.21
C VAL A 98 9.40 3.12 -7.25
N THR A 99 10.18 2.08 -7.51
CA THR A 99 10.38 0.96 -6.60
C THR A 99 11.87 0.69 -6.47
N ALA A 100 12.37 0.54 -5.24
CA ALA A 100 13.78 0.28 -5.00
C ALA A 100 14.16 -1.18 -5.30
N ARG A 101 13.19 -2.09 -5.27
CA ARG A 101 13.39 -3.55 -5.36
C ARG A 101 12.26 -4.21 -6.18
N PRO A 102 12.23 -4.01 -7.51
CA PRO A 102 11.20 -4.59 -8.38
C PRO A 102 11.03 -6.11 -8.21
N GLU A 103 12.12 -6.81 -7.95
CA GLU A 103 12.18 -8.27 -7.74
C GLU A 103 11.48 -8.73 -6.44
N GLU A 104 11.30 -7.82 -5.48
CA GLU A 104 10.60 -8.10 -4.24
C GLU A 104 9.09 -7.83 -4.32
N ILE A 105 8.62 -7.22 -5.41
CA ILE A 105 7.19 -7.00 -5.65
C ILE A 105 6.51 -8.37 -5.82
N ARG A 106 5.41 -8.59 -5.09
CA ARG A 106 4.56 -9.79 -5.20
C ARG A 106 3.52 -9.59 -6.31
N GLY A 107 2.77 -10.63 -6.66
CA GLY A 107 1.78 -10.57 -7.73
C GLY A 107 0.77 -9.42 -7.57
N GLY A 108 0.43 -9.05 -6.34
CA GLY A 108 -0.44 -7.89 -6.08
C GLY A 108 0.10 -6.55 -6.59
N GLY A 109 1.42 -6.40 -6.73
CA GLY A 109 2.04 -5.15 -7.16
C GLY A 109 1.77 -4.80 -8.63
N LEU A 110 1.52 -5.79 -9.51
CA LEU A 110 1.06 -5.52 -10.87
C LEU A 110 -0.26 -4.73 -10.86
N LEU A 111 -1.21 -5.16 -10.04
CA LEU A 111 -2.52 -4.51 -9.93
C LEU A 111 -2.39 -3.08 -9.42
N LYS A 112 -1.50 -2.87 -8.45
CA LYS A 112 -1.20 -1.56 -7.91
C LYS A 112 -0.47 -0.67 -8.90
N TYR A 113 0.46 -1.20 -9.68
CA TYR A 113 1.12 -0.50 -10.78
C TYR A 113 0.11 0.02 -11.79
N CYS A 114 -0.79 -0.85 -12.29
CA CYS A 114 -1.84 -0.43 -13.21
C CYS A 114 -2.77 0.62 -12.60
N LYS A 115 -3.08 0.53 -11.30
CA LYS A 115 -3.88 1.55 -10.60
C LYS A 115 -3.18 2.90 -10.57
N LEU A 116 -1.87 2.91 -10.28
CA LEU A 116 -1.05 4.12 -10.28
C LEU A 116 -1.03 4.77 -11.67
N LEU A 117 -0.92 3.99 -12.75
CA LEU A 117 -1.00 4.50 -14.13
C LEU A 117 -2.33 5.20 -14.40
N VAL A 118 -3.45 4.56 -14.04
CA VAL A 118 -4.81 5.13 -14.19
C VAL A 118 -4.98 6.41 -13.35
N ASP A 119 -4.31 6.49 -12.19
CA ASP A 119 -4.30 7.68 -11.33
C ASP A 119 -3.34 8.79 -11.82
N GLY A 120 -2.77 8.62 -13.02
CA GLY A 120 -1.89 9.61 -13.66
C GLY A 120 -0.46 9.62 -13.13
N TYR A 121 -0.04 8.56 -12.43
CA TYR A 121 1.37 8.35 -12.13
C TYR A 121 2.10 7.77 -13.35
N ARG A 122 3.40 8.00 -13.41
CA ARG A 122 4.26 7.48 -14.50
C ARG A 122 5.60 6.99 -13.95
N PRO A 123 6.22 5.99 -14.58
CA PRO A 123 7.62 5.67 -14.30
C PRO A 123 8.53 6.89 -14.61
N PRO A 124 9.66 7.06 -13.90
CA PRO A 124 10.73 7.95 -14.31
C PRO A 124 11.26 7.66 -15.73
N GLU A 125 11.83 8.66 -16.40
CA GLU A 125 12.31 8.54 -17.79
C GLU A 125 13.46 7.53 -17.96
N ASP A 126 14.26 7.34 -16.91
CA ASP A 126 15.40 6.42 -16.86
C ASP A 126 15.01 4.99 -16.45
N THR A 127 13.73 4.74 -16.16
CA THR A 127 13.25 3.41 -15.78
C THR A 127 13.11 2.50 -17.00
N ASP A 128 13.69 1.30 -16.94
CA ASP A 128 13.39 0.22 -17.88
C ASP A 128 12.01 -0.36 -17.60
N VAL A 129 10.98 0.31 -18.14
CA VAL A 129 9.57 -0.03 -17.94
C VAL A 129 9.26 -1.45 -18.42
N LEU A 130 9.82 -1.85 -19.57
CA LEU A 130 9.57 -3.19 -20.13
C LEU A 130 10.10 -4.30 -19.23
N SER A 131 11.27 -4.12 -18.65
CA SER A 131 11.82 -5.05 -17.68
C SER A 131 10.96 -5.09 -16.41
N MET A 132 10.63 -3.93 -15.85
CA MET A 132 9.80 -3.82 -14.65
C MET A 132 8.43 -4.51 -14.81
N GLU A 133 7.72 -4.21 -15.90
CA GLU A 133 6.42 -4.82 -16.21
C GLU A 133 6.53 -6.32 -16.41
N ARG A 134 7.58 -6.80 -17.09
CA ARG A 134 7.83 -8.24 -17.25
C ARG A 134 8.00 -8.94 -15.91
N TYR A 135 8.72 -8.35 -14.96
CA TYR A 135 8.86 -8.90 -13.61
C TYR A 135 7.52 -8.96 -12.87
N MET A 136 6.75 -7.88 -12.88
CA MET A 136 5.44 -7.82 -12.22
C MET A 136 4.46 -8.83 -12.84
N CYS A 137 4.41 -8.94 -14.16
CA CYS A 137 3.61 -9.93 -14.88
C CYS A 137 4.02 -11.35 -14.56
N SER A 138 5.32 -11.67 -14.63
CA SER A 138 5.82 -12.99 -14.27
C SER A 138 5.45 -13.35 -12.83
N ARG A 139 5.61 -12.41 -11.89
CA ARG A 139 5.29 -12.66 -10.50
C ARG A 139 3.80 -12.82 -10.24
N PHE A 140 2.96 -12.09 -10.96
CA PHE A 140 1.51 -12.25 -10.90
C PHE A 140 1.10 -13.69 -11.24
N PHE A 141 1.61 -14.25 -12.34
CA PHE A 141 1.30 -15.63 -12.71
C PHE A 141 1.92 -16.68 -11.78
N ILE A 142 3.07 -16.38 -11.17
CA ILE A 142 3.66 -17.27 -10.15
C ILE A 142 2.80 -17.30 -8.88
N ASP A 143 2.35 -16.14 -8.41
CA ASP A 143 1.57 -16.04 -7.18
C ASP A 143 0.08 -16.43 -7.40
N PHE A 144 -0.45 -16.31 -8.62
CA PHE A 144 -1.82 -16.67 -9.04
C PHE A 144 -1.81 -17.57 -10.30
N PRO A 145 -1.46 -18.87 -10.16
CA PRO A 145 -1.15 -19.73 -11.30
C PRO A 145 -2.37 -20.17 -12.12
N ASP A 146 -3.58 -20.16 -11.54
CA ASP A 146 -4.80 -20.59 -12.20
C ASP A 146 -5.81 -19.45 -12.38
N ILE A 147 -6.68 -19.60 -13.39
CA ILE A 147 -7.67 -18.58 -13.76
C ILE A 147 -8.66 -18.25 -12.63
N ILE A 148 -8.97 -19.20 -11.76
CA ILE A 148 -9.90 -19.00 -10.64
C ILE A 148 -9.24 -18.09 -9.61
N SER A 149 -7.97 -18.34 -9.27
CA SER A 149 -7.19 -17.49 -8.35
C SER A 149 -6.99 -16.07 -8.92
N GLN A 150 -6.74 -15.95 -10.23
CA GLN A 150 -6.61 -14.66 -10.92
C GLN A 150 -7.93 -13.88 -10.88
N HIS A 151 -9.04 -14.54 -11.24
CA HIS A 151 -10.37 -13.95 -11.19
C HIS A 151 -10.73 -13.49 -9.77
N HIS A 152 -10.54 -14.33 -8.75
CA HIS A 152 -10.78 -13.96 -7.37
C HIS A 152 -9.92 -12.77 -6.93
N ARG A 153 -8.64 -12.74 -7.33
CA ARG A 153 -7.74 -11.65 -6.97
C ARG A 153 -8.16 -10.34 -7.63
N LEU A 154 -8.49 -10.36 -8.93
CA LEU A 154 -8.96 -9.21 -9.68
C LEU A 154 -10.30 -8.68 -9.13
N ALA A 155 -11.28 -9.57 -8.94
CA ALA A 155 -12.57 -9.19 -8.37
C ALA A 155 -12.43 -8.56 -6.98
N TYR A 156 -11.58 -9.15 -6.12
CA TYR A 156 -11.26 -8.58 -4.82
C TYR A 156 -10.61 -7.20 -4.93
N TYR A 157 -9.66 -7.02 -5.86
CA TYR A 157 -8.99 -5.74 -6.06
C TYR A 157 -9.96 -4.65 -6.54
N LEU A 158 -10.78 -4.95 -7.55
CA LEU A 158 -11.79 -4.03 -8.07
C LEU A 158 -12.79 -3.60 -6.99
N ALA A 159 -13.29 -4.54 -6.19
CA ALA A 159 -14.24 -4.26 -5.11
C ALA A 159 -13.64 -3.38 -3.99
N ASN A 160 -12.31 -3.37 -3.81
CA ASN A 160 -11.65 -2.63 -2.75
C ASN A 160 -11.04 -1.29 -3.19
N HIS A 161 -10.77 -1.09 -4.47
CA HIS A 161 -10.01 0.07 -4.95
C HIS A 161 -10.78 1.02 -5.87
N PHE A 162 -12.01 0.67 -6.29
CA PHE A 162 -12.74 1.43 -7.31
C PHE A 162 -14.15 1.89 -6.93
N GLU A 163 -14.59 1.65 -5.69
CA GLU A 163 -15.93 2.03 -5.19
C GLU A 163 -17.03 1.81 -6.26
N ASP A 164 -17.97 2.73 -6.43
CA ASP A 164 -19.00 2.68 -7.49
C ASP A 164 -18.59 3.43 -8.77
N ASN A 165 -17.29 3.61 -9.01
CA ASN A 165 -16.78 4.29 -10.19
C ASN A 165 -16.51 3.31 -11.35
N ASP A 166 -17.60 2.93 -12.03
CA ASP A 166 -17.53 1.94 -13.12
C ASP A 166 -16.74 2.43 -14.35
N ALA A 167 -16.70 3.74 -14.60
CA ALA A 167 -15.87 4.31 -15.67
C ALA A 167 -14.38 4.09 -15.40
N LEU A 168 -13.94 4.28 -14.15
CA LEU A 168 -12.55 4.06 -13.74
C LEU A 168 -12.20 2.57 -13.74
N LYS A 169 -13.12 1.69 -13.31
CA LYS A 169 -12.95 0.23 -13.41
C LYS A 169 -12.72 -0.21 -14.86
N SER A 170 -13.53 0.31 -15.79
CA SER A 170 -13.41 0.01 -17.21
C SER A 170 -12.05 0.46 -17.75
N THR A 171 -11.63 1.68 -17.44
CA THR A 171 -10.32 2.22 -17.85
C THR A 171 -9.16 1.38 -17.31
N TYR A 172 -9.25 0.90 -16.07
CA TYR A 172 -8.21 0.06 -15.46
C TYR A 172 -8.09 -1.34 -16.07
N LEU A 173 -9.16 -1.88 -16.65
CA LEU A 173 -9.18 -3.22 -17.23
C LEU A 173 -8.79 -3.24 -18.72
N GLN A 174 -8.60 -2.09 -19.35
CA GLN A 174 -8.14 -1.94 -20.75
C GLN A 174 -6.63 -2.12 -20.84
#